data_AF-A0A538SJN3-F1
#
_entry.id   AF-A0A538SJN3-F1
#
_cell.length_a   1.000
_cell.length_b   1.000
_cell.length_c   1.000
_cell.angle_alpha   90.00
_cell.angle_beta   90.00
_cell.angle_gamma   90.00
#
_symmetry.space_group_name_H-M   'P 1'
#
loop_
_entity.id
_entity.type
_entity.pdbx_description
1 polymer ?
#
loop_
_entity_poly.entity_id
_entity_poly.type
_entity_poly.pdbx_seq_one_letter_code
_entity_poly.pdbx_strand_id
1 'polypeptide(L)'
;MVEESLEFEGSGLGRNLMDTSAAPESGAPTKRRRMSRRLVAVIAVIVILIAAVGAGAYIVLTAPAARNVLVVGTTEREETLDPADAYNYMSVNFLQNTMATLLTYNQSGDGSLIPMLLTVVPTTQNGGISSDGLTYTLHLRSGATFEDGAPINASTVKYSIDRSVKALLDNAVTPPETRLSVPSFLLDPIRSAHAYLENFTNRVEDPANTTQQQVDQTWANYSTGQAQGVEVVDATTVKIHMGRPWSPMVLLLAFTSLAPVNPTVFKTDAFKPLASSISASGPYRIDTFVSGERAELVRNPRYFGAPAAMERVVTRLQQPNRAFQRQACPASIRVRREPDVNRVDGLLGLGGSALQPHPQRDVRPH
;
A
#
# COMPACT_ATOMS: atom_id res chain seq x y z
N MET A 1 19.53 35.84 -62.61
CA MET A 1 19.49 35.99 -64.08
C MET A 1 18.39 35.06 -64.59
N VAL A 2 17.36 35.67 -65.19
CA VAL A 2 16.60 35.24 -66.39
C VAL A 2 16.20 33.75 -66.42
N GLU A 3 14.92 33.42 -66.19
CA GLU A 3 13.93 33.19 -67.27
C GLU A 3 14.49 32.29 -68.39
N GLU A 4 13.92 31.10 -68.59
CA GLU A 4 12.86 30.88 -69.57
C GLU A 4 12.68 29.36 -69.79
N SER A 5 11.44 28.95 -69.67
CA SER A 5 10.84 27.67 -70.05
C SER A 5 11.07 27.32 -71.53
N LEU A 6 11.03 26.02 -71.87
CA LEU A 6 10.24 25.50 -73.00
C LEU A 6 10.25 23.95 -73.04
N GLU A 7 9.05 23.39 -72.94
CA GLU A 7 8.68 22.05 -73.43
C GLU A 7 8.64 22.04 -74.98
N PHE A 8 8.92 20.92 -75.64
CA PHE A 8 7.92 20.09 -76.34
C PHE A 8 8.57 18.98 -77.21
N GLU A 9 7.70 18.02 -77.55
CA GLU A 9 7.85 16.70 -78.14
C GLU A 9 8.55 16.58 -79.52
N GLY A 10 9.06 15.37 -79.81
CA GLY A 10 8.33 14.49 -80.75
C GLY A 10 8.95 14.14 -82.10
N SER A 11 9.21 12.83 -82.28
CA SER A 11 9.22 12.05 -83.54
C SER A 11 10.33 12.41 -84.56
N GLY A 12 10.89 11.51 -85.37
CA GLY A 12 10.60 10.15 -85.77
C GLY A 12 11.32 9.90 -87.12
N LEU A 13 11.45 8.63 -87.51
CA LEU A 13 11.94 8.15 -88.83
C LEU A 13 13.45 8.34 -89.09
N GLY A 14 14.16 7.46 -89.77
CA GLY A 14 13.82 6.29 -90.55
C GLY A 14 15.12 5.70 -91.14
N ARG A 15 15.06 4.40 -91.42
CA ARG A 15 16.11 3.50 -91.91
C ARG A 15 16.90 3.98 -93.15
N ASN A 16 18.17 3.57 -93.23
CA ASN A 16 18.84 2.94 -94.39
C ASN A 16 20.17 2.33 -93.89
N LEU A 17 20.33 1.01 -93.75
CA LEU A 17 20.63 -0.05 -94.75
C LEU A 17 22.02 0.06 -95.44
N MET A 18 22.75 -1.06 -95.29
CA MET A 18 23.91 -1.58 -96.04
C MET A 18 25.31 -1.10 -95.60
N ASP A 19 26.35 -1.92 -95.61
CA ASP A 19 26.57 -3.37 -95.50
C ASP A 19 28.10 -3.49 -95.47
N THR A 20 28.72 -4.06 -94.44
CA THR A 20 30.09 -4.61 -94.53
C THR A 20 30.29 -5.70 -93.50
N SER A 21 29.94 -6.92 -93.91
CA SER A 21 30.71 -8.15 -93.72
C SER A 21 31.95 -8.07 -92.79
N ALA A 22 31.82 -8.60 -91.57
CA ALA A 22 32.86 -9.37 -90.91
C ALA A 22 32.19 -10.46 -90.03
N ALA A 23 32.54 -11.72 -90.30
CA ALA A 23 32.04 -12.91 -89.59
C ALA A 23 32.59 -12.99 -88.14
N PRO A 24 31.98 -13.80 -87.25
CA PRO A 24 31.92 -13.54 -85.82
C PRO A 24 33.07 -14.20 -85.03
N GLU A 25 33.67 -13.45 -84.10
CA GLU A 25 34.39 -14.06 -82.99
C GLU A 25 33.45 -14.31 -81.82
N SER A 26 33.38 -15.57 -81.41
CA SER A 26 32.55 -16.12 -80.35
C SER A 26 32.90 -15.54 -78.97
N GLY A 27 32.16 -14.52 -78.54
CA GLY A 27 32.11 -14.08 -77.15
C GLY A 27 31.25 -15.01 -76.30
N ALA A 28 31.88 -15.67 -75.33
CA ALA A 28 31.33 -16.72 -74.47
C ALA A 28 29.95 -16.39 -73.83
N PRO A 29 29.08 -17.40 -73.62
CA PRO A 29 27.81 -17.19 -72.93
C PRO A 29 28.06 -16.78 -71.48
N THR A 30 27.64 -15.57 -71.09
CA THR A 30 27.55 -15.16 -69.68
C THR A 30 26.49 -16.03 -69.01
N LYS A 31 26.99 -17.10 -68.38
CA LYS A 31 26.22 -18.09 -67.63
C LYS A 31 25.47 -17.37 -66.51
N ARG A 32 24.23 -16.96 -66.75
CA ARG A 32 23.30 -16.48 -65.70
C ARG A 32 23.21 -17.61 -64.68
N ARG A 33 23.99 -17.51 -63.60
CA ARG A 33 24.15 -18.55 -62.59
C ARG A 33 22.81 -18.68 -61.88
N ARG A 34 21.93 -19.55 -62.39
CA ARG A 34 20.65 -19.88 -61.75
C ARG A 34 20.98 -20.29 -60.33
N MET A 35 20.60 -19.42 -59.39
CA MET A 35 20.79 -19.65 -57.97
C MET A 35 20.11 -20.98 -57.63
N SER A 36 20.84 -21.91 -57.03
CA SER A 36 20.24 -23.21 -56.70
C SER A 36 19.07 -22.97 -55.75
N ARG A 37 17.97 -23.72 -55.91
CA ARG A 37 16.79 -23.62 -55.02
C ARG A 37 17.17 -23.72 -53.53
N ARG A 38 18.27 -24.42 -53.23
CA ARG A 38 18.87 -24.53 -51.90
C ARG A 38 19.45 -23.20 -51.39
N LEU A 39 20.12 -22.42 -52.22
CA LEU A 39 20.69 -21.12 -51.82
C LEU A 39 19.58 -20.08 -51.57
N VAL A 40 18.52 -20.09 -52.38
CA VAL A 40 17.33 -19.24 -52.15
C VAL A 40 16.64 -19.58 -50.83
N ALA A 41 16.50 -20.87 -50.52
CA ALA A 41 15.91 -21.32 -49.25
C ALA A 41 16.76 -20.89 -48.04
N VAL A 42 18.09 -20.99 -48.12
CA VAL A 42 19.00 -20.54 -47.06
C VAL A 42 18.89 -19.03 -46.83
N ILE A 43 18.86 -18.23 -47.91
CA ILE A 43 18.70 -16.78 -47.81
C ILE A 43 17.34 -16.42 -47.20
N ALA A 44 16.25 -17.10 -47.59
CA ALA A 44 14.93 -16.86 -47.03
C ALA A 44 14.88 -17.15 -45.51
N VAL A 45 15.51 -18.24 -45.06
CA VAL A 45 15.59 -18.57 -43.62
C VAL A 45 16.40 -17.52 -42.87
N ILE A 46 17.53 -17.05 -43.42
CA ILE A 46 18.34 -16.00 -42.79
C ILE A 46 17.54 -14.69 -42.67
N VAL A 47 16.79 -14.30 -43.71
CA VAL A 47 15.95 -13.10 -43.67
C VAL A 47 14.84 -13.22 -42.61
N ILE A 48 14.21 -14.39 -42.49
CA ILE A 48 13.19 -14.65 -41.47
C ILE A 48 13.80 -14.57 -40.07
N LEU A 49 14.98 -15.14 -39.85
CA LEU A 49 15.68 -15.07 -38.57
C LEU A 49 16.08 -13.64 -38.21
N ILE A 50 16.60 -12.86 -39.16
CA ILE A 50 16.93 -11.45 -38.95
C ILE A 50 15.66 -10.64 -38.65
N ALA A 51 14.55 -10.89 -39.36
CA ALA A 51 13.27 -10.23 -39.10
C ALA A 51 12.70 -10.60 -37.72
N ALA A 52 12.83 -11.87 -37.30
CA ALA A 52 12.38 -12.32 -35.98
C ALA A 52 13.22 -11.73 -34.85
N VAL A 53 14.55 -11.66 -35.02
CA VAL A 53 15.46 -11.00 -34.06
C VAL A 53 15.22 -9.49 -34.03
N GLY A 54 15.01 -8.86 -35.19
CA GLY A 54 14.68 -7.44 -35.29
C GLY A 54 13.34 -7.10 -34.66
N ALA A 55 12.32 -7.93 -34.86
CA ALA A 55 11.01 -7.79 -34.21
C ALA A 55 11.11 -8.01 -32.69
N GLY A 56 11.89 -9.00 -32.23
CA GLY A 56 12.14 -9.23 -30.81
C GLY A 56 12.89 -8.07 -30.15
N ALA A 57 13.93 -7.55 -30.79
CA ALA A 57 14.67 -6.39 -30.33
C ALA A 57 13.81 -5.12 -30.33
N TYR A 58 12.98 -4.92 -31.34
CA TYR A 58 12.03 -3.81 -31.39
C TYR A 58 11.02 -3.89 -30.25
N ILE A 59 10.45 -5.06 -29.96
CA ILE A 59 9.54 -5.27 -28.82
C ILE A 59 10.24 -4.99 -27.49
N VAL A 60 11.48 -5.43 -27.30
CA VAL A 60 12.25 -5.18 -26.07
C VAL A 60 12.61 -3.71 -25.90
N LEU A 61 13.01 -3.03 -26.99
CA LEU A 61 13.44 -1.63 -26.98
C LEU A 61 12.26 -0.64 -26.91
N THR A 62 11.09 -1.04 -27.38
CA THR A 62 9.87 -0.20 -27.39
C THR A 62 8.84 -0.61 -26.35
N ALA A 63 9.08 -1.70 -25.60
CA ALA A 63 8.29 -2.05 -24.44
C ALA A 63 8.27 -0.84 -23.50
N PRO A 64 7.09 -0.28 -23.17
CA PRO A 64 7.02 0.80 -22.21
C PRO A 64 7.59 0.27 -20.90
N ALA A 65 8.60 0.95 -20.35
CA ALA A 65 9.08 0.67 -19.00
C ALA A 65 7.85 0.66 -18.08
N ALA A 66 7.61 -0.45 -17.39
CA ALA A 66 6.54 -0.54 -16.41
C ALA A 66 6.75 0.62 -15.45
N ARG A 67 5.84 1.60 -15.43
CA ARG A 67 5.95 2.69 -14.48
C ARG A 67 5.73 2.08 -13.10
N ASN A 68 6.77 2.07 -12.27
CA ASN A 68 6.73 1.60 -10.87
C ASN A 68 5.94 2.53 -9.95
N VAL A 69 4.90 3.18 -10.49
CA VAL A 69 4.06 4.18 -9.84
C VAL A 69 2.61 3.73 -9.90
N LEU A 70 2.04 3.44 -8.75
CA LEU A 70 0.61 3.20 -8.58
C LEU A 70 -0.10 4.54 -8.33
N VAL A 71 -1.15 4.84 -9.08
CA VAL A 71 -1.99 6.02 -8.81
C VAL A 71 -3.33 5.56 -8.27
N VAL A 72 -3.65 5.95 -7.03
CA VAL A 72 -4.90 5.60 -6.35
C VAL A 72 -5.80 6.83 -6.34
N GLY A 73 -7.00 6.68 -6.88
CA GLY A 73 -8.04 7.70 -6.78
C GLY A 73 -8.91 7.47 -5.55
N THR A 74 -9.15 8.51 -4.75
CA THR A 74 -10.05 8.46 -3.59
C THR A 74 -11.05 9.61 -3.61
N THR A 75 -12.23 9.43 -3.03
CA THR A 75 -13.22 10.50 -2.79
C THR A 75 -13.19 11.03 -1.36
N GLU A 76 -12.46 10.37 -0.48
CA GLU A 76 -12.36 10.69 0.95
C GLU A 76 -11.05 11.41 1.27
N ARG A 77 -11.06 12.17 2.37
CA ARG A 77 -9.89 12.90 2.89
C ARG A 77 -9.41 12.25 4.19
N GLU A 78 -8.11 12.31 4.44
CA GLU A 78 -7.53 11.96 5.73
C GLU A 78 -7.91 13.03 6.77
N GLU A 79 -8.35 12.59 7.94
CA GLU A 79 -8.66 13.49 9.07
C GLU A 79 -7.47 13.62 10.01
N THR A 80 -6.72 12.53 10.18
CA THR A 80 -5.56 12.42 11.06
C THR A 80 -4.55 11.42 10.51
N LEU A 81 -3.27 11.60 10.82
CA LEU A 81 -2.22 10.59 10.57
C LEU A 81 -1.65 10.04 11.88
N ASP A 82 -2.44 10.15 12.96
CA ASP A 82 -2.12 9.59 14.26
C ASP A 82 -2.82 8.23 14.42
N PRO A 83 -2.10 7.13 14.57
CA PRO A 83 -2.70 5.81 14.67
C PRO A 83 -3.60 5.61 15.88
N ALA A 84 -3.40 6.38 16.96
CA ALA A 84 -4.27 6.29 18.13
C ALA A 84 -5.66 6.88 17.85
N ASP A 85 -5.76 7.84 16.92
CA ASP A 85 -6.94 8.66 16.59
C ASP A 85 -7.60 8.30 15.25
N ALA A 86 -6.86 7.66 14.34
CA ALA A 86 -7.35 7.32 13.02
C ALA A 86 -8.45 6.25 13.04
N TYR A 87 -9.61 6.59 12.49
CA TYR A 87 -10.74 5.68 12.28
C TYR A 87 -11.33 5.74 10.89
N ASN A 88 -11.25 6.90 10.23
CA ASN A 88 -11.71 7.01 8.85
C ASN A 88 -10.84 6.16 7.92
N TYR A 89 -11.44 5.71 6.82
CA TYR A 89 -10.84 4.72 5.95
C TYR A 89 -9.55 5.21 5.30
N MET A 90 -9.50 6.48 4.88
CA MET A 90 -8.31 7.05 4.24
C MET A 90 -7.11 7.16 5.18
N SER A 91 -7.32 7.64 6.41
CA SER A 91 -6.28 7.68 7.43
C SER A 91 -5.73 6.28 7.70
N VAL A 92 -6.61 5.29 7.89
CA VAL A 92 -6.17 3.90 8.16
C VAL A 92 -5.42 3.29 6.97
N ASN A 93 -5.87 3.49 5.72
CA ASN A 93 -5.13 2.99 4.54
C ASN A 93 -3.73 3.59 4.47
N PHE A 94 -3.60 4.88 4.77
CA PHE A 94 -2.32 5.55 4.75
C PHE A 94 -1.37 4.98 5.82
N LEU A 95 -1.88 4.79 7.03
CA LEU A 95 -1.14 4.19 8.14
C LEU A 95 -0.76 2.73 7.86
N GLN A 96 -1.65 1.92 7.27
CA GLN A 96 -1.34 0.52 6.92
C GLN A 96 -0.20 0.38 5.90
N ASN A 97 0.01 1.38 5.05
CA ASN A 97 1.14 1.37 4.10
C ASN A 97 2.44 1.89 4.71
N THR A 98 2.34 2.68 5.77
CA THR A 98 3.48 3.45 6.32
C THR A 98 3.91 2.99 7.70
N MET A 99 3.13 2.17 8.38
CA MET A 99 3.42 1.60 9.69
C MET A 99 3.52 0.08 9.62
N ALA A 100 4.36 -0.49 10.46
CA ALA A 100 4.37 -1.92 10.74
C ALA A 100 3.54 -2.22 12.00
N THR A 101 2.54 -3.08 11.86
CA THR A 101 1.73 -3.61 12.97
C THR A 101 2.41 -4.84 13.60
N LEU A 102 1.87 -5.31 14.73
CA LEU A 102 2.43 -6.48 15.43
C LEU A 102 2.15 -7.76 14.65
N LEU A 103 0.91 -7.94 14.20
CA LEU A 103 0.45 -8.95 13.26
C LEU A 103 -0.05 -8.30 11.98
N THR A 104 -0.28 -9.09 10.94
CA THR A 104 -0.99 -8.64 9.73
C THR A 104 -1.87 -9.75 9.19
N TYR A 105 -2.77 -9.42 8.26
CA TYR A 105 -3.62 -10.42 7.62
C TYR A 105 -2.90 -11.07 6.43
N ASN A 106 -3.11 -12.36 6.27
CA ASN A 106 -2.66 -13.09 5.11
C ASN A 106 -3.34 -12.55 3.84
N GLN A 107 -2.53 -12.21 2.84
CA GLN A 107 -3.00 -11.68 1.56
C GLN A 107 -3.68 -12.73 0.67
N SER A 108 -3.67 -14.01 1.07
CA SER A 108 -4.47 -15.08 0.46
C SER A 108 -5.99 -14.83 0.53
N GLY A 109 -6.45 -13.96 1.43
CA GLY A 109 -7.86 -13.61 1.62
C GLY A 109 -8.64 -14.55 2.54
N ASP A 110 -7.97 -15.50 3.19
CA ASP A 110 -8.60 -16.41 4.17
C ASP A 110 -8.86 -15.74 5.54
N GLY A 111 -8.37 -14.52 5.75
CA GLY A 111 -8.53 -13.75 7.00
C GLY A 111 -7.62 -14.23 8.13
N SER A 112 -6.69 -15.15 7.87
CA SER A 112 -5.74 -15.62 8.87
C SER A 112 -4.75 -14.52 9.26
N LEU A 113 -4.35 -14.49 10.53
CA LEU A 113 -3.30 -13.61 11.02
C LEU A 113 -1.94 -14.28 10.85
N ILE A 114 -0.97 -13.48 10.42
CA ILE A 114 0.44 -13.86 10.29
C ILE A 114 1.33 -12.84 10.99
N PRO A 115 2.55 -13.24 11.41
CA PRO A 115 3.46 -12.32 12.08
C PRO A 115 3.93 -11.17 11.17
N MET A 116 3.96 -9.94 11.71
CA MET A 116 4.63 -8.80 11.08
C MET A 116 5.80 -8.35 11.94
N LEU A 117 5.63 -7.49 12.96
CA LEU A 117 6.70 -7.21 13.94
C LEU A 117 6.87 -8.35 14.95
N LEU A 118 5.84 -9.16 15.20
CA LEU A 118 5.99 -10.38 15.96
C LEU A 118 6.73 -11.45 15.14
N THR A 119 7.29 -12.42 15.84
CA THR A 119 7.90 -13.63 15.26
C THR A 119 6.90 -14.78 15.15
N VAL A 120 5.85 -14.76 15.98
CA VAL A 120 4.80 -15.79 16.04
C VAL A 120 3.47 -15.16 16.44
N VAL A 121 2.35 -15.73 15.97
CA VAL A 121 1.01 -15.37 16.45
C VAL A 121 0.82 -15.97 17.85
N PRO A 122 0.49 -15.17 18.88
CA PRO A 122 0.30 -15.69 20.23
C PRO A 122 -0.92 -16.61 20.28
N THR A 123 -0.75 -17.77 20.90
CA THR A 123 -1.81 -18.75 21.15
C THR A 123 -1.63 -19.36 22.55
N THR A 124 -2.65 -20.05 23.05
CA THR A 124 -2.50 -20.83 24.29
C THR A 124 -1.53 -22.01 24.11
N GLN A 125 -1.45 -22.57 22.91
CA GLN A 125 -0.63 -23.75 22.59
C GLN A 125 0.88 -23.44 22.58
N ASN A 126 1.27 -22.24 22.15
CA ASN A 126 2.67 -21.81 22.13
C ASN A 126 3.07 -20.95 23.34
N GLY A 127 2.19 -20.83 24.35
CA GLY A 127 2.44 -20.01 25.54
C GLY A 127 2.33 -18.50 25.34
N GLY A 128 1.96 -18.04 24.13
CA GLY A 128 1.72 -16.64 23.83
C GLY A 128 0.46 -16.08 24.50
N ILE A 129 -0.46 -16.93 24.94
CA ILE A 129 -1.65 -16.57 25.74
C ILE A 129 -1.71 -17.50 26.95
N SER A 130 -1.85 -16.95 28.15
CA SER A 130 -2.05 -17.73 29.37
C SER A 130 -3.37 -18.52 29.35
N SER A 131 -3.46 -19.59 30.14
CA SER A 131 -4.66 -20.45 30.18
C SER A 131 -5.93 -19.73 30.66
N ASP A 132 -5.78 -18.67 31.46
CA ASP A 132 -6.87 -17.81 31.91
C ASP A 132 -7.22 -16.68 30.91
N GLY A 133 -6.45 -16.54 29.82
CA GLY A 133 -6.64 -15.48 28.83
C GLY A 133 -6.31 -14.07 29.32
N LEU A 134 -5.62 -13.93 30.46
CA LEU A 134 -5.31 -12.65 31.09
C LEU A 134 -3.91 -12.10 30.77
N THR A 135 -3.02 -12.91 30.20
CA THR A 135 -1.67 -12.50 29.83
C THR A 135 -1.36 -12.90 28.40
N TYR A 136 -0.97 -11.92 27.58
CA TYR A 136 -0.50 -12.11 26.22
C TYR A 136 1.00 -11.83 26.17
N THR A 137 1.82 -12.85 25.86
CA THR A 137 3.27 -12.71 25.71
C THR A 137 3.60 -12.53 24.23
N LEU A 138 4.20 -11.40 23.88
CA LEU A 138 4.50 -11.01 22.51
C LEU A 138 6.02 -11.02 22.28
N HIS A 139 6.46 -11.80 21.28
CA HIS A 139 7.86 -11.92 20.89
C HIS A 139 8.12 -11.14 19.60
N LEU A 140 8.87 -10.05 19.71
CA LEU A 140 9.23 -9.15 18.62
C LEU A 140 10.45 -9.66 17.86
N ARG A 141 10.49 -9.39 16.56
CA ARG A 141 11.72 -9.53 15.78
C ARG A 141 12.77 -8.51 16.22
N SER A 142 14.04 -8.89 16.16
CA SER A 142 15.16 -7.98 16.39
C SER A 142 15.45 -7.12 15.16
N GLY A 143 16.00 -5.92 15.36
CA GLY A 143 16.55 -5.08 14.30
C GLY A 143 15.54 -4.28 13.47
N ALA A 144 14.25 -4.33 13.81
CA ALA A 144 13.27 -3.43 13.21
C ALA A 144 13.53 -1.98 13.63
N THR A 145 13.42 -1.05 12.70
CA THR A 145 13.62 0.39 12.95
C THR A 145 12.54 1.23 12.27
N PHE A 146 12.33 2.43 12.80
CA PHE A 146 11.65 3.49 12.08
C PHE A 146 12.52 4.02 10.93
N GLU A 147 11.93 4.86 10.08
CA GLU A 147 12.60 5.46 8.94
C GLU A 147 13.74 6.41 9.30
N ASP A 148 13.81 6.89 10.55
CA ASP A 148 14.93 7.69 11.08
C ASP A 148 16.04 6.81 11.68
N GLY A 149 15.83 5.50 11.75
CA GLY A 149 16.75 4.52 12.35
C GLY A 149 16.51 4.26 13.83
N ALA A 150 15.55 4.92 14.49
CA ALA A 150 15.21 4.61 15.87
C ALA A 150 14.71 3.16 16.00
N PRO A 151 15.12 2.41 17.04
CA PRO A 151 14.77 1.00 17.17
C PRO A 151 13.29 0.81 17.53
N ILE A 152 12.70 -0.25 16.99
CA ILE A 152 11.40 -0.77 17.39
C ILE A 152 11.64 -1.97 18.30
N ASN A 153 11.35 -1.80 19.59
CA ASN A 153 11.58 -2.81 20.63
C ASN A 153 10.38 -2.86 21.61
N ALA A 154 10.47 -3.69 22.64
CA ALA A 154 9.41 -3.87 23.63
C ALA A 154 9.00 -2.56 24.33
N SER A 155 9.96 -1.67 24.61
CA SER A 155 9.68 -0.35 25.20
C SER A 155 8.89 0.54 24.24
N THR A 156 9.18 0.49 22.94
CA THR A 156 8.41 1.20 21.90
C THR A 156 6.98 0.67 21.82
N VAL A 157 6.79 -0.66 21.89
CA VAL A 157 5.45 -1.27 21.92
C VAL A 157 4.68 -0.84 23.16
N LYS A 158 5.30 -0.94 24.35
CA LYS A 158 4.70 -0.47 25.61
C LYS A 158 4.26 0.98 25.52
N TYR A 159 5.16 1.87 25.09
CA TYR A 159 4.86 3.29 24.91
C TYR A 159 3.62 3.51 24.04
N SER A 160 3.52 2.79 22.92
CA SER A 160 2.46 2.97 21.93
C SER A 160 1.10 2.50 22.45
N ILE A 161 1.07 1.34 23.13
CA ILE A 161 -0.15 0.82 23.74
C ILE A 161 -0.59 1.71 24.90
N ASP A 162 0.34 2.10 25.80
CA ASP A 162 0.04 3.00 26.91
C ASP A 162 -0.52 4.34 26.40
N ARG A 163 0.03 4.85 25.30
CA ARG A 163 -0.46 6.06 24.63
C ARG A 163 -1.88 5.88 24.07
N SER A 164 -2.17 4.77 23.40
CA SER A 164 -3.51 4.49 22.86
C SER A 164 -4.54 4.26 23.97
N VAL A 165 -4.15 3.62 25.07
CA VAL A 165 -4.99 3.50 26.27
C VAL A 165 -5.23 4.87 26.89
N LYS A 166 -4.22 5.71 27.06
CA LYS A 166 -4.42 7.08 27.54
C LYS A 166 -5.38 7.86 26.64
N ALA A 167 -5.26 7.72 25.32
CA ALA A 167 -6.18 8.32 24.35
C ALA A 167 -7.64 7.89 24.62
N LEU A 168 -7.88 6.60 24.85
CA LEU A 168 -9.20 6.10 25.25
C LEU A 168 -9.73 6.83 26.49
N LEU A 169 -8.91 6.89 27.54
CA LEU A 169 -9.36 7.40 28.83
C LEU A 169 -9.57 8.92 28.82
N ASP A 170 -8.72 9.68 28.12
CA ASP A 170 -8.93 11.11 27.93
C ASP A 170 -10.26 11.39 27.21
N ASN A 171 -10.69 10.52 26.27
CA ASN A 171 -11.99 10.64 25.60
C ASN A 171 -13.20 10.33 26.48
N ALA A 172 -13.02 9.49 27.51
CA ALA A 172 -14.09 9.16 28.44
C ALA A 172 -14.52 10.38 29.26
N VAL A 173 -13.57 11.29 29.54
CA VAL A 173 -13.79 12.49 30.35
C VAL A 173 -14.01 13.76 29.54
N THR A 174 -13.81 13.75 28.22
CA THR A 174 -14.10 14.90 27.35
C THR A 174 -15.58 14.96 26.95
N PRO A 175 -16.14 16.18 26.78
CA PRO A 175 -17.49 16.36 26.26
C PRO A 175 -17.70 15.64 24.92
N PRO A 176 -18.90 15.09 24.64
CA PRO A 176 -19.18 14.28 23.45
C PRO A 176 -18.73 14.91 22.12
N GLU A 177 -18.83 16.22 22.00
CA GLU A 177 -18.48 17.03 20.83
C GLU A 177 -16.98 17.13 20.55
N THR A 178 -16.09 16.73 21.47
CA THR A 178 -14.63 16.70 21.29
C THR A 178 -14.04 15.29 21.37
N ARG A 179 -14.89 14.26 21.38
CA ARG A 179 -14.43 12.86 21.39
C ARG A 179 -13.72 12.54 20.09
N LEU A 180 -12.46 12.10 20.22
CA LEU A 180 -11.67 11.57 19.13
C LEU A 180 -12.39 10.35 18.51
N SER A 181 -12.25 10.16 17.20
CA SER A 181 -12.81 9.03 16.48
C SER A 181 -11.97 7.78 16.73
N VAL A 182 -11.80 7.33 17.97
CA VAL A 182 -10.70 6.40 18.28
C VAL A 182 -11.15 4.94 18.26
N PRO A 183 -10.47 4.02 17.57
CA PRO A 183 -10.64 2.58 17.79
C PRO A 183 -10.10 2.15 19.18
N SER A 184 -9.54 3.06 19.97
CA SER A 184 -9.01 2.78 21.31
C SER A 184 -10.08 2.34 22.31
N PHE A 185 -11.38 2.51 22.05
CA PHE A 185 -12.43 1.88 22.86
C PHE A 185 -12.31 0.35 22.94
N LEU A 186 -11.64 -0.26 21.96
CA LEU A 186 -11.34 -1.69 21.97
C LEU A 186 -10.25 -2.07 22.99
N LEU A 187 -9.59 -1.08 23.61
CA LEU A 187 -8.52 -1.28 24.60
C LEU A 187 -9.02 -1.27 26.06
N ASP A 188 -10.32 -1.06 26.29
CA ASP A 188 -10.94 -1.20 27.63
C ASP A 188 -10.46 -2.48 28.35
N PRO A 189 -10.43 -3.67 27.74
CA PRO A 189 -10.08 -4.90 28.46
C PRO A 189 -8.64 -4.97 29.01
N ILE A 190 -7.74 -4.05 28.66
CA ILE A 190 -6.40 -3.97 29.25
C ILE A 190 -6.51 -3.59 30.73
N ARG A 191 -5.78 -4.29 31.62
CA ARG A 191 -6.01 -4.34 33.08
C ARG A 191 -6.31 -3.01 33.74
N SER A 192 -5.42 -2.04 33.62
CA SER A 192 -5.65 -0.77 34.29
C SER A 192 -6.86 -0.04 33.68
N ALA A 193 -7.17 -0.23 32.39
CA ALA A 193 -8.12 0.59 31.61
C ALA A 193 -9.50 0.14 32.00
N HIS A 194 -9.63 -1.18 32.03
CA HIS A 194 -10.75 -1.89 32.60
C HIS A 194 -11.03 -1.42 34.03
N ALA A 195 -10.01 -1.42 34.90
CA ALA A 195 -10.19 -1.00 36.30
C ALA A 195 -10.67 0.46 36.44
N TYR A 196 -10.17 1.38 35.60
CA TYR A 196 -10.64 2.76 35.61
C TYR A 196 -12.07 2.89 35.07
N LEU A 197 -12.36 2.29 33.91
CA LEU A 197 -13.66 2.39 33.25
C LEU A 197 -14.77 1.67 34.03
N GLU A 198 -14.44 0.58 34.71
CA GLU A 198 -15.34 -0.12 35.63
C GLU A 198 -15.68 0.77 36.82
N ASN A 199 -14.67 1.35 37.51
CA ASN A 199 -14.91 2.28 38.62
C ASN A 199 -15.69 3.52 38.17
N PHE A 200 -15.39 4.06 36.99
CA PHE A 200 -16.10 5.20 36.43
C PHE A 200 -17.57 4.86 36.16
N THR A 201 -17.84 3.74 35.49
CA THR A 201 -19.20 3.27 35.19
C THR A 201 -19.98 3.00 36.48
N ASN A 202 -19.39 2.24 37.42
CA ASN A 202 -20.02 1.93 38.71
C ASN A 202 -20.34 3.19 39.50
N ARG A 203 -19.49 4.22 39.45
CA ARG A 203 -19.75 5.49 40.12
C ARG A 203 -20.94 6.26 39.53
N VAL A 204 -21.16 6.14 38.22
CA VAL A 204 -22.26 6.77 37.49
C VAL A 204 -23.57 6.01 37.72
N GLU A 205 -23.52 4.67 37.67
CA GLU A 205 -24.70 3.81 37.77
C GLU A 205 -25.12 3.53 39.23
N ASP A 206 -24.14 3.37 40.14
CA ASP A 206 -24.34 3.06 41.55
C ASP A 206 -23.36 3.85 42.46
N PRO A 207 -23.68 5.13 42.76
CA PRO A 207 -22.85 6.00 43.58
C PRO A 207 -22.54 5.49 44.99
N ALA A 208 -23.30 4.51 45.50
CA ALA A 208 -23.12 3.98 46.85
C ALA A 208 -21.97 2.97 46.94
N ASN A 209 -21.63 2.31 45.83
CA ASN A 209 -20.68 1.19 45.80
C ASN A 209 -19.27 1.58 45.33
N THR A 210 -19.11 2.71 44.64
CA THR A 210 -17.79 3.22 44.23
C THR A 210 -17.60 4.66 44.66
N THR A 211 -16.50 4.94 45.37
CA THR A 211 -16.15 6.28 45.85
C THR A 211 -15.42 7.09 44.78
N GLN A 212 -15.53 8.41 44.83
CA GLN A 212 -14.73 9.29 43.96
C GLN A 212 -13.23 9.05 44.13
N GLN A 213 -12.78 8.74 45.36
CA GLN A 213 -11.38 8.42 45.65
C GLN A 213 -10.87 7.19 44.87
N GLN A 214 -11.71 6.17 44.66
CA GLN A 214 -11.33 4.98 43.87
C GLN A 214 -11.16 5.31 42.38
N VAL A 215 -12.05 6.15 41.84
CA VAL A 215 -11.94 6.66 40.46
C VAL A 215 -10.67 7.51 40.31
N ASP A 216 -10.43 8.43 41.24
CA ASP A 216 -9.26 9.32 41.21
C ASP A 216 -7.95 8.52 41.34
N GLN A 217 -7.93 7.46 42.17
CA GLN A 217 -6.75 6.60 42.32
C GLN A 217 -6.45 5.81 41.04
N THR A 218 -7.47 5.22 40.42
CA THR A 218 -7.28 4.48 39.16
C THR A 218 -6.86 5.42 38.01
N TRP A 219 -7.36 6.65 37.99
CA TRP A 219 -6.87 7.70 37.10
C TRP A 219 -5.43 8.15 37.40
N ALA A 220 -5.07 8.31 38.67
CA ALA A 220 -3.72 8.69 39.09
C ALA A 220 -2.68 7.65 38.65
N ASN A 221 -3.01 6.36 38.79
CA ASN A 221 -2.14 5.28 38.31
C ASN A 221 -1.84 5.42 36.81
N TYR A 222 -2.80 5.91 36.03
CA TYR A 222 -2.64 6.17 34.61
C TYR A 222 -1.82 7.39 34.28
N SER A 223 -2.23 8.54 34.81
CA SER A 223 -1.61 9.83 34.50
C SER A 223 -0.16 9.92 34.96
N THR A 224 0.24 9.08 35.92
CA THR A 224 1.61 9.02 36.46
C THR A 224 2.45 7.85 35.93
N GLY A 225 1.94 7.07 34.97
CA GLY A 225 2.69 5.96 34.35
C GLY A 225 2.81 4.71 35.22
N GLN A 226 2.02 4.58 36.30
CA GLN A 226 1.91 3.38 37.13
C GLN A 226 0.89 2.36 36.61
N ALA A 227 0.43 2.51 35.36
CA ALA A 227 -0.50 1.59 34.72
C ALA A 227 0.12 0.20 34.54
N GLN A 228 -0.63 -0.83 34.91
CA GLN A 228 -0.24 -2.24 34.88
C GLN A 228 -0.75 -2.98 33.64
N GLY A 229 -0.96 -2.28 32.53
CA GLY A 229 -1.48 -2.86 31.29
C GLY A 229 -0.42 -3.56 30.43
N VAL A 230 0.80 -3.02 30.41
CA VAL A 230 1.88 -3.52 29.55
C VAL A 230 3.20 -3.56 30.29
N GLU A 231 3.86 -4.71 30.26
CA GLU A 231 5.12 -5.02 30.94
C GLU A 231 6.20 -5.32 29.91
N VAL A 232 7.36 -4.66 30.02
CA VAL A 232 8.55 -5.00 29.25
C VAL A 232 9.32 -6.06 30.01
N VAL A 233 9.44 -7.26 29.44
CA VAL A 233 10.21 -8.37 30.03
C VAL A 233 11.69 -8.24 29.63
N ASP A 234 11.94 -8.00 28.34
CA ASP A 234 13.25 -7.74 27.76
C ASP A 234 13.10 -6.90 26.48
N ALA A 235 14.20 -6.63 25.76
CA ALA A 235 14.18 -5.79 24.56
C ALA A 235 13.23 -6.28 23.45
N THR A 236 12.96 -7.58 23.38
CA THR A 236 12.13 -8.22 22.34
C THR A 236 10.86 -8.87 22.89
N THR A 237 10.66 -8.88 24.21
CA THR A 237 9.51 -9.52 24.84
C THR A 237 8.70 -8.51 25.63
N VAL A 238 7.43 -8.40 25.29
CA VAL A 238 6.45 -7.55 25.98
C VAL A 238 5.23 -8.38 26.37
N LYS A 239 4.71 -8.16 27.57
CA LYS A 239 3.47 -8.79 28.04
C LYS A 239 2.36 -7.77 28.13
N ILE A 240 1.17 -8.15 27.67
CA ILE A 240 -0.07 -7.37 27.87
C ILE A 240 -0.90 -8.10 28.91
N HIS A 241 -1.29 -7.35 29.94
CA HIS A 241 -2.10 -7.82 31.05
C HIS A 241 -3.53 -7.33 30.88
N MET A 242 -4.48 -8.25 30.84
CA MET A 242 -5.90 -7.95 30.72
C MET A 242 -6.55 -7.86 32.10
N GLY A 243 -7.63 -7.09 32.20
CA GLY A 243 -8.52 -7.05 33.37
C GLY A 243 -9.56 -8.16 33.33
N ARG A 244 -9.88 -8.65 32.13
CA ARG A 244 -10.81 -9.76 31.88
C ARG A 244 -10.40 -10.56 30.64
N PRO A 245 -10.79 -11.84 30.53
CA PRO A 245 -10.54 -12.60 29.30
C PRO A 245 -11.23 -11.95 28.11
N TRP A 246 -10.50 -11.75 27.02
CA TRP A 246 -11.03 -11.08 25.83
C TRP A 246 -10.34 -11.56 24.55
N SER A 247 -10.90 -12.59 23.91
CA SER A 247 -10.34 -13.24 22.72
C SER A 247 -10.04 -12.31 21.53
N PRO A 248 -10.82 -11.24 21.25
CA PRO A 248 -10.51 -10.34 20.14
C PRO A 248 -9.19 -9.58 20.26
N MET A 249 -8.50 -9.63 21.41
CA MET A 249 -7.21 -8.98 21.60
C MET A 249 -6.18 -9.36 20.52
N VAL A 250 -6.16 -10.62 20.08
CA VAL A 250 -5.22 -11.07 19.05
C VAL A 250 -5.47 -10.37 17.70
N LEU A 251 -6.74 -10.06 17.39
CA LEU A 251 -7.11 -9.32 16.18
C LEU A 251 -6.59 -7.87 16.23
N LEU A 252 -6.64 -7.26 17.41
CA LEU A 252 -6.14 -5.88 17.59
C LEU A 252 -4.63 -5.76 17.36
N LEU A 253 -3.87 -6.83 17.53
CA LEU A 253 -2.42 -6.81 17.23
C LEU A 253 -2.16 -6.53 15.73
N ALA A 254 -3.15 -6.70 14.86
CA ALA A 254 -3.08 -6.32 13.45
C ALA A 254 -3.59 -4.90 13.15
N PHE A 255 -4.05 -4.15 14.15
CA PHE A 255 -4.60 -2.80 13.97
C PHE A 255 -3.48 -1.76 14.07
N THR A 256 -3.58 -0.70 13.27
CA THR A 256 -2.64 0.41 13.29
C THR A 256 -2.61 1.14 14.63
N SER A 257 -3.71 1.12 15.38
CA SER A 257 -3.80 1.73 16.72
C SER A 257 -2.91 1.07 17.79
N LEU A 258 -2.42 -0.15 17.54
CA LEU A 258 -1.42 -0.83 18.37
C LEU A 258 -0.05 -0.90 17.67
N ALA A 259 0.10 -0.32 16.48
CA ALA A 259 1.39 -0.25 15.81
C ALA A 259 2.37 0.58 16.64
N PRO A 260 3.64 0.16 16.76
CA PRO A 260 4.64 0.96 17.44
C PRO A 260 4.82 2.32 16.77
N VAL A 261 4.78 3.38 17.58
CA VAL A 261 5.04 4.76 17.19
C VAL A 261 6.35 5.27 17.75
N ASN A 262 7.00 6.18 17.03
CA ASN A 262 8.22 6.82 17.50
C ASN A 262 7.89 7.89 18.56
N PRO A 263 8.36 7.77 19.82
CA PRO A 263 8.04 8.72 20.90
C PRO A 263 8.57 10.13 20.67
N THR A 264 9.48 10.33 19.70
CA THR A 264 9.94 11.67 19.33
C THR A 264 8.90 12.41 18.48
N VAL A 265 8.14 11.68 17.66
CA VAL A 265 7.13 12.23 16.74
C VAL A 265 5.75 12.26 17.39
N PHE A 266 5.34 11.15 18.01
CA PHE A 266 4.04 10.99 18.65
C PHE A 266 4.22 11.13 20.16
N LYS A 267 3.60 12.16 20.77
CA LYS A 267 3.68 12.44 22.20
C LYS A 267 2.43 11.96 22.92
N THR A 268 2.54 11.70 24.22
CA THR A 268 1.46 11.16 25.08
C THR A 268 0.41 12.21 25.47
N ASP A 269 0.77 13.48 25.43
CA ASP A 269 0.01 14.64 25.90
C ASP A 269 -0.51 15.52 24.75
N ALA A 270 -0.18 15.18 23.51
CA ALA A 270 -0.61 15.90 22.33
C ALA A 270 -0.89 14.93 21.18
N PHE A 271 -2.17 14.75 20.83
CA PHE A 271 -2.56 14.19 19.55
C PHE A 271 -2.27 15.24 18.47
N LYS A 272 -1.54 14.84 17.42
CA LYS A 272 -1.12 15.77 16.38
C LYS A 272 -2.18 15.82 15.27
N PRO A 273 -2.81 16.96 15.00
CA PRO A 273 -3.55 17.13 13.76
C PRO A 273 -2.60 16.99 12.57
N LEU A 274 -3.07 16.30 11.52
CA LEU A 274 -2.41 16.02 10.23
C LEU A 274 -0.91 16.34 10.22
N ALA A 275 -0.11 15.44 10.79
CA ALA A 275 1.32 15.62 10.85
C ALA A 275 1.89 15.72 9.42
N SER A 276 2.70 16.76 9.15
CA SER A 276 3.46 16.89 7.89
C SER A 276 4.54 15.80 7.72
N SER A 277 4.81 15.04 8.79
CA SER A 277 5.68 13.87 8.84
C SER A 277 5.08 12.87 9.82
N ILE A 278 4.92 11.63 9.35
CA ILE A 278 4.86 10.47 10.23
C ILE A 278 6.29 9.95 10.44
N SER A 279 6.51 9.10 11.44
CA SER A 279 7.73 8.28 11.53
C SER A 279 7.41 6.88 11.01
N ALA A 280 7.67 6.66 9.72
CA ALA A 280 7.30 5.43 9.04
C ALA A 280 8.08 4.21 9.56
N SER A 281 7.41 3.06 9.67
CA SER A 281 8.02 1.75 10.00
C SER A 281 7.59 0.65 9.03
N GLY A 282 6.61 0.95 8.17
CA GLY A 282 6.08 0.05 7.16
C GLY A 282 6.83 0.11 5.82
N PRO A 283 6.29 -0.55 4.78
CA PRO A 283 6.93 -0.68 3.47
C PRO A 283 7.07 0.62 2.68
N TYR A 284 6.28 1.65 3.01
CA TYR A 284 6.38 2.99 2.43
C TYR A 284 6.64 4.04 3.50
N ARG A 285 7.18 5.18 3.06
CA ARG A 285 7.24 6.44 3.82
C ARG A 285 6.60 7.56 3.02
N ILE A 286 6.25 8.64 3.70
CA ILE A 286 5.76 9.85 3.04
C ILE A 286 6.92 10.55 2.33
N ASP A 287 6.71 10.89 1.07
CA ASP A 287 7.58 11.78 0.30
C ASP A 287 6.97 13.19 0.24
N THR A 288 5.66 13.27 0.00
CA THR A 288 4.91 14.52 -0.03
C THR A 288 3.51 14.29 0.51
N PHE A 289 3.01 15.19 1.34
CA PHE A 289 1.64 15.15 1.83
C PHE A 289 1.02 16.56 1.75
N VAL A 290 -0.01 16.69 0.93
CA VAL A 290 -0.84 17.88 0.81
C VAL A 290 -2.26 17.47 1.19
N SER A 291 -2.64 17.80 2.43
CA SER A 291 -3.93 17.41 2.99
C SER A 291 -5.09 17.79 2.08
N GLY A 292 -5.99 16.84 1.81
CA GLY A 292 -7.16 17.05 0.96
C GLY A 292 -6.88 17.22 -0.53
N GLU A 293 -5.64 17.00 -0.99
CA GLU A 293 -5.25 17.09 -2.40
C GLU A 293 -4.52 15.83 -2.88
N ARG A 294 -3.31 15.59 -2.36
CA ARG A 294 -2.45 14.50 -2.80
C ARG A 294 -1.52 14.02 -1.70
N ALA A 295 -1.24 12.72 -1.69
CA ALA A 295 -0.11 12.17 -0.96
C ALA A 295 0.74 11.30 -1.87
N GLU A 296 2.04 11.40 -1.71
CA GLU A 296 3.03 10.61 -2.42
C GLU A 296 3.80 9.77 -1.41
N LEU A 297 3.68 8.46 -1.57
CA LEU A 297 4.39 7.45 -0.80
C LEU A 297 5.51 6.88 -1.64
N VAL A 298 6.70 6.73 -1.07
CA VAL A 298 7.84 6.07 -1.70
C VAL A 298 8.32 4.92 -0.83
N ARG A 299 9.01 3.94 -1.42
CA ARG A 299 9.52 2.79 -0.65
C ARG A 299 10.32 3.27 0.57
N ASN A 300 10.10 2.61 1.70
CA ASN A 300 10.92 2.78 2.87
C ASN A 300 12.13 1.82 2.77
N PRO A 301 13.35 2.32 2.52
CA PRO A 301 14.53 1.47 2.41
C PRO A 301 14.93 0.81 3.75
N ARG A 302 14.39 1.28 4.88
CA ARG A 302 14.62 0.71 6.21
C ARG A 302 13.56 -0.33 6.62
N TYR A 303 12.60 -0.63 5.74
CA TYR A 303 11.61 -1.67 6.03
C TYR A 303 12.29 -3.03 6.13
N PHE A 304 12.04 -3.75 7.23
CA PHE A 304 12.66 -5.05 7.52
C PHE A 304 12.13 -6.21 6.65
N GLY A 305 11.00 -6.01 5.96
CA GLY A 305 10.38 -7.01 5.10
C GLY A 305 10.85 -6.89 3.64
N ALA A 306 10.19 -7.64 2.76
CA ALA A 306 10.43 -7.51 1.33
C ALA A 306 10.12 -6.06 0.87
N PRO A 307 10.95 -5.46 0.00
CA PRO A 307 10.65 -4.16 -0.58
C PRO A 307 9.29 -4.18 -1.28
N ALA A 308 8.50 -3.13 -1.07
CA ALA A 308 7.16 -3.01 -1.68
C ALA A 308 7.24 -3.15 -3.20
N ALA A 309 6.29 -3.78 -3.89
CA ALA A 309 6.42 -4.02 -5.34
C ALA A 309 6.46 -2.72 -6.19
N MET A 310 5.80 -1.65 -5.73
CA MET A 310 5.79 -0.35 -6.39
C MET A 310 6.86 0.56 -5.80
N GLU A 311 7.54 1.36 -6.62
CA GLU A 311 8.49 2.37 -6.13
C GLU A 311 7.78 3.55 -5.50
N ARG A 312 6.64 3.93 -6.06
CA ARG A 312 5.84 5.07 -5.61
C ARG A 312 4.35 4.75 -5.65
N VAL A 313 3.61 5.26 -4.68
CA VAL A 313 2.13 5.29 -4.67
C VAL A 313 1.70 6.73 -4.55
N VAL A 314 0.82 7.18 -5.44
CA VAL A 314 0.28 8.55 -5.43
C VAL A 314 -1.22 8.46 -5.18
N THR A 315 -1.68 8.97 -4.04
CA THR A 315 -3.11 9.16 -3.77
C THR A 315 -3.53 10.54 -4.27
N ARG A 316 -4.70 10.60 -4.92
CA ARG A 316 -5.29 11.88 -5.35
C ARG A 316 -6.75 11.93 -4.95
N LEU A 317 -7.13 13.00 -4.27
CA LEU A 317 -8.53 13.30 -4.02
C LEU A 317 -9.22 13.63 -5.35
N GLN A 318 -10.25 12.88 -5.68
CA GLN A 318 -11.11 13.11 -6.83
C GLN A 318 -12.32 13.91 -6.38
N GLN A 319 -12.48 15.12 -6.93
CA GLN A 319 -13.79 15.74 -6.90
C GLN A 319 -14.73 14.94 -7.82
N PRO A 320 -15.98 14.69 -7.41
CA PRO A 320 -16.95 13.98 -8.24
C PRO A 320 -17.40 14.89 -9.40
N ASN A 321 -16.61 15.01 -10.47
CA ASN A 321 -17.03 15.74 -11.67
C ASN A 321 -16.69 14.99 -12.98
N ARG A 322 -17.56 15.20 -13.99
CA ARG A 322 -17.66 14.42 -15.23
C ARG A 322 -16.39 14.45 -16.10
N ALA A 323 -15.54 15.47 -15.96
CA ALA A 323 -14.38 15.69 -16.83
C ALA A 323 -13.24 14.68 -16.61
N PHE A 324 -13.01 14.26 -15.36
CA PHE A 324 -11.92 13.32 -15.05
C PHE A 324 -12.30 11.85 -15.32
N GLN A 325 -13.60 11.52 -15.36
CA GLN A 325 -14.09 10.18 -15.70
C GLN A 325 -13.72 9.75 -17.13
N ARG A 326 -13.46 10.72 -18.03
CA ARG A 326 -13.06 10.48 -19.42
C ARG A 326 -11.55 10.61 -19.65
N GLN A 327 -10.78 10.99 -18.63
CA GLN A 327 -9.35 11.29 -18.80
C GLN A 327 -8.50 10.00 -18.69
N ALA A 328 -8.40 9.29 -19.80
CA ALA A 328 -7.39 8.28 -20.02
C ALA A 328 -6.01 8.95 -20.05
N CYS A 329 -5.21 8.76 -19.00
CA CYS A 329 -3.79 9.07 -19.05
C CYS A 329 -3.04 7.75 -19.30
N PRO A 330 -2.17 7.68 -20.32
CA PRO A 330 -1.48 6.46 -20.64
C PRO A 330 -0.36 6.19 -19.62
N ALA A 331 -0.30 4.93 -19.14
CA ALA A 331 0.83 4.28 -18.44
C ALA A 331 0.92 4.24 -16.90
N SER A 332 -0.17 4.36 -16.12
CA SER A 332 -0.14 3.97 -14.68
C SER A 332 -1.22 2.94 -14.35
N ILE A 333 -0.92 1.99 -13.46
CA ILE A 333 -1.96 1.15 -12.84
C ILE A 333 -2.82 2.10 -11.99
N ARG A 334 -4.12 2.13 -12.28
CA ARG A 334 -5.10 2.93 -11.53
C ARG A 334 -6.05 1.99 -10.82
N VAL A 335 -6.08 2.08 -9.50
CA VAL A 335 -7.09 1.41 -8.67
C VAL A 335 -8.11 2.45 -8.24
N ARG A 336 -9.38 2.18 -8.53
CA ARG A 336 -10.52 2.95 -8.04
C ARG A 336 -11.25 2.09 -7.02
N ARG A 337 -11.32 2.56 -5.77
CA ARG A 337 -12.24 1.99 -4.79
C ARG A 337 -13.56 2.74 -4.92
N GLU A 338 -14.67 2.00 -4.93
CA GLU A 338 -16.05 2.51 -5.04
C GLU A 338 -16.39 3.22 -6.37
N PRO A 339 -16.48 2.47 -7.49
CA PRO A 339 -17.11 2.99 -8.70
C PRO A 339 -18.60 3.28 -8.46
N ASP A 340 -19.13 4.31 -9.12
CA ASP A 340 -20.58 4.57 -9.15
C ASP A 340 -21.32 3.31 -9.62
N VAL A 341 -22.18 2.78 -8.75
CA VAL A 341 -22.90 1.51 -8.93
C VAL A 341 -23.74 1.48 -10.22
N ASN A 342 -24.18 2.65 -10.71
CA ASN A 342 -24.97 2.74 -11.94
C ASN A 342 -24.12 2.68 -13.22
N ARG A 343 -22.79 2.53 -13.11
CA ARG A 343 -21.85 2.66 -14.23
C ARG A 343 -20.80 1.55 -14.31
N VAL A 344 -20.97 0.48 -13.53
CA VAL A 344 -20.09 -0.70 -13.53
C VAL A 344 -19.98 -1.29 -14.94
N ASP A 345 -21.11 -1.37 -15.67
CA ASP A 345 -21.15 -1.90 -17.04
C ASP A 345 -20.39 -1.04 -18.06
N GLY A 346 -20.37 0.28 -17.88
CA GLY A 346 -19.64 1.21 -18.75
C GLY A 346 -18.11 1.15 -18.57
N LEU A 347 -17.63 0.69 -17.41
CA LEU A 347 -16.20 0.52 -17.13
C LEU A 347 -15.65 -0.78 -17.72
N LEU A 348 -16.48 -1.83 -17.83
CA LEU A 348 -16.12 -3.10 -18.46
C LEU A 348 -15.88 -2.98 -19.97
N GLY A 349 -16.48 -1.96 -20.62
CA GLY A 349 -16.31 -1.68 -22.05
C GLY A 349 -14.98 -1.00 -22.43
N LEU A 350 -14.18 -0.55 -21.45
CA LEU A 350 -12.89 0.10 -21.69
C LEU A 350 -11.76 -0.94 -21.58
N GLY A 351 -11.23 -1.38 -22.73
CA GLY A 351 -10.12 -2.34 -22.80
C GLY A 351 -8.97 -1.98 -21.86
N GLY A 352 -8.50 -2.94 -21.07
CA GLY A 352 -7.46 -2.77 -20.04
C GLY A 352 -7.97 -2.57 -18.60
N SER A 353 -9.28 -2.64 -18.37
CA SER A 353 -9.90 -2.53 -17.04
C SER A 353 -10.32 -3.92 -16.51
N ALA A 354 -10.01 -4.22 -15.25
CA ALA A 354 -10.50 -5.41 -14.56
C ALA A 354 -11.30 -4.98 -13.32
N LEU A 355 -12.54 -5.47 -13.21
CA LEU A 355 -13.39 -5.29 -12.04
C LEU A 355 -13.35 -6.57 -11.21
N GLN A 356 -12.95 -6.46 -9.96
CA GLN A 356 -12.86 -7.60 -9.05
C GLN A 356 -13.86 -7.39 -7.90
N PRO A 357 -15.06 -7.98 -7.96
CA PRO A 357 -16.02 -7.92 -6.87
C PRO A 357 -15.48 -8.70 -5.66
N HIS A 358 -15.61 -8.15 -4.46
CA HIS A 358 -15.41 -8.93 -3.24
C HIS A 358 -16.57 -9.93 -3.08
N PRO A 359 -16.29 -11.20 -2.77
CA PRO A 359 -17.36 -12.16 -2.53
C PRO A 359 -18.18 -11.71 -1.32
N GLN A 360 -19.45 -11.38 -1.55
CA GLN A 360 -20.40 -11.25 -0.44
C GLN A 360 -20.60 -12.65 0.13
N ARG A 361 -20.27 -12.84 1.42
CA ARG A 361 -20.76 -14.01 2.14
C ARG A 361 -22.28 -13.89 2.15
N ASP A 362 -22.98 -14.87 1.58
CA ASP A 362 -24.42 -15.05 1.73
C ASP A 362 -24.73 -15.14 3.23
N VAL A 363 -25.09 -14.01 3.84
CA VAL A 363 -25.69 -13.99 5.16
C VAL A 363 -27.13 -14.41 4.96
N ARG A 364 -27.38 -15.72 4.98
CA ARG A 364 -28.74 -16.21 5.17
C ARG A 364 -29.18 -15.81 6.57
N PRO A 365 -30.32 -15.13 6.73
CA PRO A 365 -30.86 -14.86 8.05
C PRO A 365 -31.20 -16.19 8.73
N HIS A 366 -30.65 -16.42 9.91
CA HIS A 366 -31.06 -17.48 10.84
C HIS A 366 -31.83 -16.86 11.99
#